data_AF-A0A9E4SM66-F1
#
_entry.id   AF-A0A9E4SM66-F1
#
_cell.length_a   1.000
_cell.length_b   1.000
_cell.length_c   1.000
_cell.angle_alpha   90.00
_cell.angle_beta   90.00
_cell.angle_gamma   90.00
#
_symmetry.space_group_name_H-M   'P 1'
#
loop_
_entity.id
_entity.type
_entity.pdbx_description
1 polymer ?
#
loop_
_entity_poly.entity_id
_entity_poly.type
_entity_poly.pdbx_seq_one_letter_code
_entity_poly.pdbx_strand_id
1 'polypeptide(L)'
;MDPYESNTHSFIVKVWLEDDDEQHDRPTWRGHVTHVPSNQRRYVDDLNGISTFISSYLERMGVGVGERWRGLRGWWRRPGTFRH
;
A
#
# COMPACT_ATOMS: atom_id res chain seq x y z
N MET A 1 20.05 -12.13 21.23
CA MET A 1 19.01 -11.78 20.24
C MET A 1 19.69 -10.94 19.19
N ASP A 2 19.60 -11.33 17.92
CA ASP A 2 20.27 -10.62 16.83
C ASP A 2 19.66 -9.21 16.69
N PRO A 3 20.47 -8.14 16.69
CA PRO A 3 19.98 -6.76 16.64
C PRO A 3 19.17 -6.45 15.36
N TYR A 4 19.25 -7.32 14.36
CA TYR A 4 18.47 -7.23 13.13
C TYR A 4 17.02 -7.67 13.32
N GLU A 5 16.71 -8.61 14.24
CA GLU A 5 15.35 -9.12 14.42
C GLU A 5 14.41 -8.07 15.05
N SER A 6 14.93 -7.25 15.97
CA SER A 6 14.13 -6.26 16.69
C SER A 6 13.79 -5.00 15.88
N ASN A 7 14.50 -4.75 14.78
CA ASN A 7 14.27 -3.61 13.89
C ASN A 7 13.86 -4.03 12.47
N THR A 8 13.55 -5.31 12.27
CA THR A 8 13.04 -5.82 10.99
C THR A 8 11.53 -5.71 10.94
N HIS A 9 11.02 -5.09 9.87
CA HIS A 9 9.60 -4.95 9.59
C HIS A 9 9.25 -5.67 8.30
N SER A 10 8.28 -6.58 8.36
CA SER A 10 7.81 -7.33 7.20
C SER A 10 6.48 -6.79 6.69
N PHE A 11 6.37 -6.71 5.37
CA PHE A 11 5.16 -6.32 4.66
C PHE A 11 4.76 -7.43 3.71
N ILE A 12 3.49 -7.82 3.72
CA ILE A 12 2.92 -8.79 2.78
C ILE A 12 1.97 -8.06 1.86
N VAL A 13 2.24 -8.09 0.55
CA VAL A 13 1.33 -7.62 -0.49
C VAL A 13 0.68 -8.85 -1.12
N LYS A 14 -0.65 -8.87 -1.19
CA LYS A 14 -1.38 -9.84 -2.02
C LYS A 14 -2.17 -9.06 -3.06
N VAL A 15 -2.14 -9.56 -4.30
CA VAL A 15 -2.77 -8.98 -5.49
C VAL A 15 -3.60 -10.07 -6.17
N TRP A 16 -4.75 -9.71 -6.71
CA TRP A 16 -5.60 -10.55 -7.54
C TRP A 16 -6.23 -9.71 -8.66
N LEU A 17 -6.56 -10.36 -9.77
CA LEU A 17 -7.34 -9.72 -10.82
C LEU A 17 -8.82 -9.79 -10.43
N GLU A 18 -9.55 -8.70 -10.69
CA GLU A 18 -11.01 -8.68 -10.64
C GLU A 18 -11.47 -9.10 -12.04
N ASP A 19 -12.15 -10.25 -12.16
CA ASP A 19 -12.72 -10.70 -13.43
C ASP A 19 -13.92 -9.81 -13.75
N ASP A 20 -13.67 -8.76 -14.53
CA ASP A 20 -14.71 -7.89 -15.06
C ASP A 20 -15.42 -8.61 -16.21
N ASP A 21 -16.69 -8.97 -16.01
CA ASP A 21 -17.60 -9.49 -17.05
C ASP A 21 -17.60 -8.56 -18.28
N GLU A 22 -16.88 -8.96 -19.33
CA GLU A 22 -16.94 -8.56 -20.76
C GLU A 22 -16.91 -7.05 -21.12
N GLN A 23 -16.88 -6.11 -20.17
CA GLN A 23 -17.11 -4.68 -20.43
C GLN A 23 -15.89 -3.77 -20.24
N HIS A 24 -14.76 -4.29 -19.75
CA HIS A 24 -13.55 -3.48 -19.52
C HIS A 24 -12.39 -3.89 -20.43
N ASP A 25 -11.91 -2.94 -21.26
CA ASP A 25 -10.78 -3.10 -22.20
C ASP A 25 -9.43 -3.45 -21.52
N ARG A 26 -9.35 -3.37 -20.18
CA ARG A 26 -8.14 -3.67 -19.39
C ARG A 26 -8.52 -4.34 -18.07
N PRO A 27 -7.78 -5.38 -17.65
CA PRO A 27 -8.03 -6.05 -16.38
C PRO A 27 -7.76 -5.11 -15.20
N THR A 28 -8.74 -5.00 -14.30
CA THR A 28 -8.59 -4.31 -13.02
C THR A 28 -7.94 -5.25 -12.02
N TRP A 29 -6.97 -4.76 -11.23
CA TRP A 29 -6.41 -5.53 -10.12
C TRP A 29 -6.81 -4.92 -8.78
N ARG A 30 -6.94 -5.81 -7.81
CA ARG A 30 -7.19 -5.48 -6.42
C ARG A 30 -6.13 -6.11 -5.55
N GLY A 31 -5.94 -5.55 -4.38
CA GLY A 31 -4.90 -6.01 -3.49
C GLY A 31 -5.09 -5.51 -2.07
N HIS A 32 -4.19 -5.98 -1.23
CA HIS A 32 -3.97 -5.39 0.08
C HIS A 32 -2.53 -5.56 0.50
N VAL A 33 -2.05 -4.61 1.30
CA VAL A 33 -0.77 -4.65 1.98
C VAL A 33 -1.02 -4.78 3.48
N THR A 34 -0.28 -5.66 4.13
CA THR A 34 -0.35 -5.91 5.58
C THR A 34 1.05 -5.74 6.18
N HIS A 35 1.16 -4.92 7.22
CA HIS A 35 2.37 -4.82 8.04
C HIS A 35 2.33 -5.88 9.14
N VAL A 36 3.17 -6.91 9.01
CA VAL A 36 3.09 -8.15 9.81
C VAL A 36 3.21 -7.89 11.31
N PRO A 37 4.21 -7.14 11.83
CA PRO A 37 4.33 -6.90 13.26
C PRO A 37 3.11 -6.22 13.90
N SER A 38 2.45 -5.30 13.18
CA SER A 38 1.31 -4.54 13.73
C SER A 38 -0.06 -5.12 13.37
N ASN A 39 -0.10 -6.10 12.46
CA ASN A 39 -1.31 -6.60 11.80
C ASN A 39 -2.19 -5.53 11.11
N GLN A 40 -1.67 -4.30 10.91
CA GLN A 40 -2.37 -3.25 10.19
C GLN A 40 -2.40 -3.58 8.70
N ARG A 41 -3.56 -3.40 8.09
CA ARG A 41 -3.85 -3.76 6.69
C ARG A 41 -4.50 -2.60 5.96
N ARG A 42 -4.18 -2.45 4.67
CA ARG A 42 -4.83 -1.50 3.76
C ARG A 42 -5.13 -2.17 2.42
N TYR A 43 -6.36 -2.02 1.95
CA TYR A 43 -6.74 -2.34 0.58
C TYR A 43 -6.10 -1.35 -0.40
N VAL A 44 -5.69 -1.87 -1.55
CA VAL A 44 -5.03 -1.12 -2.63
C VAL A 44 -5.53 -1.61 -3.97
N ASP A 45 -5.63 -0.72 -4.94
CA ASP A 45 -5.91 -1.01 -6.35
C ASP A 45 -4.86 -0.34 -7.27
N ASP A 46 -3.81 0.24 -6.68
CA ASP A 46 -2.73 0.90 -7.37
C ASP A 46 -1.38 0.76 -6.61
N LEU A 47 -0.27 0.89 -7.35
CA LEU A 47 1.08 0.74 -6.77
C LEU A 47 1.48 1.90 -5.85
N ASN A 48 0.90 3.10 -6.04
CA ASN A 48 1.11 4.23 -5.14
C ASN A 48 0.47 3.97 -3.78
N GLY A 49 -0.64 3.23 -3.71
CA GLY A 49 -1.26 2.79 -2.46
C GLY A 49 -0.30 1.96 -1.59
N ILE A 50 0.43 1.01 -2.19
CA ILE A 50 1.44 0.16 -1.51
C ILE A 50 2.61 1.04 -1.03
N SER A 51 3.15 1.81 -1.96
CA SER A 51 4.23 2.78 -1.77
C SER A 51 3.96 3.74 -0.60
N THR A 52 2.75 4.27 -0.55
CA THR A 52 2.28 5.19 0.49
C THR A 52 2.11 4.50 1.84
N PHE A 53 1.63 3.25 1.86
CA PHE A 53 1.54 2.48 3.10
C PHE A 53 2.93 2.28 3.70
N ILE A 54 3.88 1.75 2.93
CA ILE A 54 5.24 1.44 3.41
C ILE A 54 5.97 2.72 3.86
N SER A 55 5.96 3.78 3.04
CA SER A 55 6.60 5.05 3.38
C SER A 55 6.08 5.63 4.70
N SER A 56 4.77 5.55 4.96
CA SER A 56 4.21 6.03 6.22
C SER A 56 4.72 5.28 7.46
N TYR A 57 5.08 4.00 7.34
CA TYR A 57 5.74 3.26 8.43
C TYR A 57 7.19 3.69 8.58
N LEU A 58 7.92 3.83 7.48
CA LEU A 58 9.32 4.28 7.52
C LEU A 58 9.45 5.67 8.17
N GLU A 59 8.55 6.60 7.86
CA GLU A 59 8.54 7.92 8.50
C GLU A 59 8.21 7.85 10.00
N ARG A 60 7.30 6.95 10.40
CA ARG A 60 7.02 6.69 11.84
C ARG A 60 8.21 6.08 12.56
N MET A 61 9.10 5.39 11.83
CA MET A 61 10.38 4.89 12.33
C MET A 61 11.49 5.95 12.30
N GLY A 62 11.19 7.19 11.90
CA GLY A 62 12.17 8.28 11.83
C GLY A 62 13.05 8.27 10.59
N VAL A 63 12.76 7.42 9.59
CA VAL A 63 13.48 7.41 8.31
C VAL A 63 13.02 8.61 7.48
N GLY A 64 13.97 9.42 7.03
CA GLY A 64 13.72 10.50 6.09
C GLY A 64 13.39 9.97 4.71
N VAL A 65 12.11 9.66 4.46
CA VAL A 65 11.66 9.26 3.13
C VAL A 65 11.69 10.51 2.24
N GLY A 66 12.66 10.57 1.32
CA GLY A 66 13.04 11.78 0.58
C GLY A 66 11.90 12.47 -0.18
N GLU A 67 12.14 13.69 -0.67
CA GLU A 67 11.14 14.61 -1.26
C GLU A 67 10.20 13.96 -2.30
N ARG A 68 10.69 12.97 -3.05
CA ARG A 68 9.90 12.18 -4.02
C ARG A 68 8.64 11.53 -3.43
N TRP A 69 8.63 11.22 -2.14
CA TRP A 69 7.52 10.54 -1.48
C TRP A 69 6.54 11.50 -0.79
N ARG A 70 6.94 12.76 -0.55
CA ARG A 70 6.04 13.81 -0.02
C ARG A 70 4.89 14.12 -0.99
N GLY A 71 5.14 14.02 -2.30
CA GLY A 71 4.13 14.22 -3.35
C GLY A 71 3.06 13.12 -3.42
N LEU A 72 3.39 11.89 -3.02
CA LEU A 72 2.44 10.76 -3.00
C LEU A 72 1.43 10.84 -1.84
N ARG A 73 1.75 11.59 -0.77
CA ARG A 73 0.83 11.84 0.35
C ARG A 73 -0.44 12.61 -0.05
N GLY A 74 -0.39 13.40 -1.12
CA GLY A 74 -1.52 14.21 -1.60
C GLY A 74 -2.70 13.39 -2.14
N TRP A 75 -2.51 12.10 -2.41
CA TRP A 75 -3.53 11.22 -2.99
C TRP A 75 -4.32 10.42 -1.95
N TRP A 76 -4.05 10.59 -0.65
CA TRP A 76 -4.73 9.90 0.48
C TRP A 76 -6.24 10.13 0.59
N ARG A 77 -6.85 10.98 -0.26
CA ARG A 77 -8.27 11.37 -0.19
C ARG A 77 -9.09 11.07 -1.45
N ARG A 78 -8.93 9.89 -2.04
CA ARG A 78 -9.98 9.33 -2.90
C ARG A 78 -10.57 8.10 -2.23
N PRO A 79 -11.75 8.21 -1.55
CA PRO A 79 -12.61 7.04 -1.48
C PRO A 79 -12.98 6.70 -2.92
N GLY A 80 -12.87 5.43 -3.31
CA GLY A 80 -13.36 4.97 -4.59
C GLY A 80 -14.80 5.43 -4.79
N THR A 81 -15.00 6.47 -5.59
CA THR A 81 -16.31 6.83 -6.11
C THR A 81 -16.63 5.83 -7.21
N PHE A 82 -17.19 4.71 -6.81
CA PHE A 82 -18.09 3.95 -7.66
C PHE A 82 -19.37 4.79 -7.75
N ARG A 83 -19.68 5.34 -8.93
CA ARG A 83 -20.95 6.00 -9.21
C ARG A 83 -21.70 5.15 -10.23
N HIS A 84 -22.90 4.79 -9.81
CA HIS A 84 -23.98 4.01 -10.42
C HIS A 84 -24.16 4.17 -11.94
#